data_AF-X1RF31-F1
#
_entry.id   AF-X1RF31-F1
#
_cell.length_a   1.000
_cell.length_b   1.000
_cell.length_c   1.000
_cell.angle_alpha   90.00
_cell.angle_beta   90.00
_cell.angle_gamma   90.00
#
_symmetry.space_group_name_H-M   'P 1'
#
loop_
_entity.id
_entity.type
_entity.pdbx_description
1 polymer ?
#
loop_
_entity_poly.entity_id
_entity_poly.type
_entity_poly.pdbx_seq_one_letter_code
_entity_poly.pdbx_strand_id
1 'polypeptide(L)'
;TETISLGHDLGHTPFGHVGEEVLNELYHGGFRHNEQSLRVVDTLENDGQGLNLTWEVRDGILNHSKTRVDILGQGWGKVNTLEGEVCKLADTVAYINHDIGDAIRAGIITENDLPLSAITILGRFHSQRINTMVCDIIDYSWVASGYNTIDNPTIGMSHQVLEATNNLREFLFDRVYNLRSAQEEAEKARGVIRLLYKYFTEHEDQLPSEYRFYSDEIEQRVVDYIAGMTDQYALRMVEELSLTKGEVK
;
A
#
# COMPACT_ATOMS: atom_id res chain seq x y z
N THR A 1 -16.62 5.13 3.42
CA THR A 1 -15.84 3.95 3.00
C THR A 1 -15.31 4.08 1.59
N GLU A 2 -16.15 4.22 0.55
CA GLU A 2 -15.71 4.23 -0.86
C GLU A 2 -14.60 5.26 -1.16
N THR A 3 -14.75 6.50 -0.73
CA THR A 3 -13.72 7.54 -0.94
C THR A 3 -12.40 7.21 -0.24
N ILE A 4 -12.44 6.57 0.93
CA ILE A 4 -11.23 6.11 1.63
C ILE A 4 -10.56 5.02 0.80
N SER A 5 -11.33 4.03 0.33
CA SER A 5 -10.82 2.94 -0.50
C SER A 5 -10.22 3.41 -1.82
N LEU A 6 -10.73 4.49 -2.43
CA LEU A 6 -10.15 5.08 -3.63
C LEU A 6 -8.89 5.91 -3.33
N GLY A 7 -8.79 6.49 -2.14
CA GLY A 7 -7.71 7.41 -1.76
C GLY A 7 -6.53 6.78 -1.02
N HIS A 8 -6.70 5.59 -0.44
CA HIS A 8 -5.72 5.04 0.51
C HIS A 8 -4.34 4.75 -0.10
N ASP A 9 -4.31 4.36 -1.38
CA ASP A 9 -3.10 3.93 -2.09
C ASP A 9 -2.54 4.96 -3.08
N LEU A 10 -3.00 6.22 -3.03
CA LEU A 10 -2.54 7.27 -3.95
C LEU A 10 -1.04 7.59 -3.83
N GLY A 11 -0.43 7.33 -2.68
CA GLY A 11 0.97 7.60 -2.38
C GLY A 11 1.92 6.43 -2.63
N HIS A 12 1.46 5.32 -3.22
CA HIS A 12 2.35 4.21 -3.53
C HIS A 12 3.38 4.60 -4.58
N THR A 13 4.64 4.29 -4.28
CA THR A 13 5.75 4.51 -5.20
C THR A 13 5.71 3.53 -6.37
N PRO A 14 6.40 3.85 -7.49
CA PRO A 14 6.77 2.85 -8.48
C PRO A 14 7.38 1.61 -7.82
N PHE A 15 7.07 0.43 -8.36
CA PHE A 15 7.52 -0.86 -7.87
C PHE A 15 7.04 -1.22 -6.45
N GLY A 16 5.99 -0.55 -5.96
CA GLY A 16 5.33 -0.87 -4.70
C GLY A 16 6.27 -0.82 -3.50
N HIS A 17 6.24 -1.86 -2.65
CA HIS A 17 7.03 -1.93 -1.41
C HIS A 17 8.54 -1.74 -1.62
N VAL A 18 9.09 -2.13 -2.78
CA VAL A 18 10.51 -1.96 -3.07
C VAL A 18 10.86 -0.48 -3.22
N GLY A 19 10.01 0.29 -3.89
CA GLY A 19 10.19 1.74 -4.02
C GLY A 19 10.06 2.45 -2.68
N GLU A 20 9.08 2.05 -1.87
CA GLU A 20 8.86 2.59 -0.53
C GLU A 20 10.05 2.31 0.40
N GLU A 21 10.56 1.07 0.43
CA GLU A 21 11.75 0.70 1.19
C GLU A 21 12.94 1.61 0.83
N VAL A 22 13.20 1.78 -0.46
CA VAL A 22 14.33 2.58 -0.93
C VAL A 22 14.15 4.07 -0.66
N LEU A 23 12.96 4.65 -0.88
CA LEU A 23 12.73 6.04 -0.54
C LEU A 23 12.85 6.28 0.96
N ASN A 24 12.39 5.35 1.79
CA ASN A 24 12.52 5.44 3.25
C ASN A 24 13.99 5.33 3.73
N GLU A 25 14.84 4.61 2.99
CA GLU A 25 16.29 4.59 3.23
C GLU A 25 16.99 5.89 2.82
N LEU A 26 16.58 6.49 1.69
CA LEU A 26 17.26 7.62 1.07
C LEU A 26 16.82 8.97 1.62
N TYR A 27 15.54 9.13 1.93
CA TYR A 27 14.96 10.37 2.40
C TYR A 27 15.08 10.48 3.91
N HIS A 28 15.73 11.54 4.40
CA HIS A 28 16.02 11.70 5.83
C HIS A 28 14.77 11.82 6.71
N GLY A 29 13.66 12.31 6.15
CA GLY A 29 12.37 12.40 6.83
C GLY A 29 11.68 11.04 7.00
N GLY A 30 12.18 9.99 6.34
CA GLY A 30 11.49 8.72 6.18
C GLY A 30 10.36 8.82 5.16
N PHE A 31 9.94 7.68 4.62
CA PHE A 31 8.87 7.62 3.63
C PHE A 31 7.88 6.52 3.99
N ARG A 32 6.59 6.84 3.89
CA ARG A 32 5.50 5.87 3.98
C ARG A 32 4.40 6.19 3.00
N HIS A 33 3.93 5.16 2.29
CA HIS A 33 2.91 5.32 1.26
C HIS A 33 1.62 5.98 1.79
N ASN A 34 1.17 5.63 3.01
CA ASN A 34 -0.04 6.19 3.61
C ASN A 34 0.09 7.68 3.99
N GLU A 35 1.29 8.11 4.43
CA GLU A 35 1.58 9.52 4.71
C GLU A 35 1.67 10.30 3.39
N GLN A 36 2.25 9.69 2.35
CA GLN A 36 2.28 10.25 1.01
C GLN A 36 0.87 10.35 0.40
N SER A 37 0.00 9.36 0.58
CA SER A 37 -1.40 9.41 0.12
C SER A 37 -2.13 10.61 0.74
N LEU A 38 -1.91 10.86 2.04
CA LEU A 38 -2.48 12.03 2.70
C LEU A 38 -1.91 13.33 2.12
N ARG A 39 -0.60 13.39 1.89
CA ARG A 39 0.07 14.55 1.29
C ARG A 39 -0.41 14.83 -0.14
N VAL A 40 -0.69 13.80 -0.94
CA VAL A 40 -1.28 13.95 -2.28
C VAL A 40 -2.60 14.71 -2.19
N VAL A 41 -3.52 14.26 -1.34
CA VAL A 41 -4.86 14.87 -1.24
C VAL A 41 -4.88 16.19 -0.46
N ASP A 42 -3.91 16.44 0.42
CA ASP A 42 -3.84 17.68 1.21
C ASP A 42 -3.06 18.79 0.53
N THR A 43 -2.05 18.43 -0.29
CA THR A 43 -1.04 19.39 -0.72
C THR A 43 -0.72 19.33 -2.20
N LEU A 44 -0.66 18.15 -2.84
CA LEU A 44 -0.13 18.04 -4.20
C LEU A 44 -1.19 18.20 -5.28
N GLU A 45 -2.37 17.64 -5.05
CA GLU A 45 -3.48 17.73 -6.00
C GLU A 45 -3.99 19.16 -6.16
N ASN A 46 -4.70 19.40 -7.27
CA ASN A 46 -5.33 20.69 -7.57
C ASN A 46 -4.32 21.85 -7.55
N ASP A 47 -3.24 21.72 -8.33
CA ASP A 47 -2.17 22.73 -8.47
C ASP A 47 -1.61 23.22 -7.12
N GLY A 48 -1.43 22.29 -6.19
CA GLY A 48 -0.86 22.60 -4.88
C GLY A 48 -1.86 23.07 -3.82
N GLN A 49 -3.16 23.03 -4.09
CA GLN A 49 -4.21 23.47 -3.15
C GLN A 49 -4.81 22.33 -2.34
N GLY A 50 -4.53 21.08 -2.71
CA GLY A 50 -5.20 19.92 -2.18
C GLY A 50 -6.68 19.84 -2.59
N LEU A 51 -7.32 18.78 -2.14
CA LEU A 51 -8.72 18.45 -2.45
C LEU A 51 -9.71 18.88 -1.35
N ASN A 52 -9.20 19.40 -0.22
CA ASN A 52 -10.02 19.81 0.93
C ASN A 52 -11.01 18.71 1.38
N LEU A 53 -10.53 17.47 1.47
CA LEU A 53 -11.34 16.33 1.88
C LEU A 53 -11.74 16.45 3.36
N THR A 54 -12.85 15.79 3.72
CA THR A 54 -13.29 15.76 5.11
C THR A 54 -12.28 15.06 6.01
N TRP A 55 -12.32 15.40 7.30
CA TRP A 55 -11.40 14.81 8.29
C TRP A 55 -11.51 13.28 8.33
N GLU A 56 -12.72 12.73 8.20
CA GLU A 56 -12.98 11.28 8.23
C GLU A 56 -12.30 10.55 7.07
N VAL A 57 -12.29 11.17 5.88
CA VAL A 57 -11.63 10.59 4.70
C VAL A 57 -10.12 10.63 4.87
N ARG A 58 -9.58 11.75 5.34
CA ARG A 58 -8.15 11.93 5.62
C ARG A 58 -7.65 10.98 6.71
N ASP A 59 -8.42 10.79 7.78
CA ASP A 59 -8.15 9.81 8.85
C ASP A 59 -8.11 8.40 8.30
N GLY A 60 -9.09 8.03 7.46
CA GLY A 60 -9.12 6.74 6.77
C GLY A 60 -7.89 6.52 5.90
N ILE A 61 -7.51 7.51 5.07
CA ILE A 61 -6.33 7.45 4.20
C ILE A 61 -5.04 7.33 5.01
N LEU A 62 -4.86 8.12 6.06
CA LEU A 62 -3.63 8.07 6.84
C LEU A 62 -3.49 6.77 7.63
N ASN A 63 -4.57 6.33 8.27
CA ASN A 63 -4.50 5.30 9.28
C ASN A 63 -4.82 3.90 8.73
N HIS A 64 -5.10 3.70 7.44
CA HIS A 64 -5.47 2.38 6.89
C HIS A 64 -4.35 1.32 6.94
N SER A 65 -3.08 1.71 6.95
CA SER A 65 -1.98 0.76 6.82
C SER A 65 -1.82 -0.15 8.05
N LYS A 66 -1.16 -1.31 7.87
CA LYS A 66 -1.09 -2.38 8.88
C LYS A 66 0.34 -2.74 9.25
N THR A 67 0.56 -3.06 10.53
CA THR A 67 1.80 -3.77 10.93
C THR A 67 1.82 -5.22 10.47
N ARG A 68 3.03 -5.74 10.29
CA ARG A 68 3.34 -7.13 9.95
C ARG A 68 2.79 -8.18 10.94
N VAL A 69 2.56 -7.81 12.20
CA VAL A 69 2.34 -8.77 13.30
C VAL A 69 0.90 -9.31 13.39
N ASP A 70 -0.11 -8.53 13.01
CA ASP A 70 -1.52 -8.97 13.05
C ASP A 70 -2.37 -8.09 12.11
N ILE A 71 -3.36 -8.68 11.42
CA ILE A 71 -4.35 -7.98 10.59
C ILE A 71 -5.17 -6.97 11.42
N LEU A 72 -5.36 -7.25 12.72
CA LEU A 72 -5.98 -6.34 13.69
C LEU A 72 -4.96 -5.64 14.59
N GLY A 73 -3.65 -5.83 14.35
CA GLY A 73 -2.59 -5.26 15.16
C GLY A 73 -2.58 -3.73 15.09
N GLN A 74 -2.56 -3.07 16.25
CA GLN A 74 -2.57 -1.60 16.39
C GLN A 74 -1.27 -0.90 15.96
N GLY A 75 -0.38 -1.57 15.27
CA GLY A 75 1.00 -1.11 15.16
C GLY A 75 1.22 0.10 14.25
N TRP A 76 0.23 0.52 13.45
CA TRP A 76 0.20 1.85 12.83
C TRP A 76 -1.25 2.34 12.74
N GLY A 77 -1.54 3.47 13.41
CA GLY A 77 -2.78 4.24 13.29
C GLY A 77 -4.05 3.53 13.81
N LYS A 78 -4.57 3.96 14.97
CA LYS A 78 -5.97 3.67 15.31
C LYS A 78 -6.84 4.48 14.36
N VAL A 79 -7.60 3.81 13.51
CA VAL A 79 -8.61 4.46 12.68
C VAL A 79 -9.74 4.92 13.60
N ASN A 80 -10.22 6.14 13.39
CA ASN A 80 -11.18 6.75 14.31
C ASN A 80 -12.63 6.61 13.82
N THR A 81 -12.83 5.99 12.66
CA THR A 81 -14.14 5.77 12.03
C THR A 81 -14.39 4.29 11.76
N LEU A 82 -15.64 3.85 11.88
CA LEU A 82 -16.05 2.49 11.52
C LEU A 82 -15.81 2.24 10.02
N GLU A 83 -16.07 3.25 9.18
CA GLU A 83 -15.84 3.19 7.73
C GLU A 83 -14.38 2.95 7.37
N GLY A 84 -13.46 3.54 8.13
CA GLY A 84 -12.04 3.30 7.93
C GLY A 84 -11.59 1.93 8.48
N GLU A 85 -12.18 1.43 9.56
CA GLU A 85 -12.00 0.02 9.98
C GLU A 85 -12.53 -0.97 8.92
N VAL A 86 -13.68 -0.68 8.29
CA VAL A 86 -14.18 -1.46 7.14
C VAL A 86 -13.18 -1.42 5.99
N CYS A 87 -12.63 -0.24 5.66
CA CYS A 87 -11.64 -0.12 4.60
C CYS A 87 -10.40 -0.98 4.87
N LYS A 88 -9.89 -0.98 6.10
CA LYS A 88 -8.77 -1.85 6.52
C LYS A 88 -9.03 -3.32 6.27
N LEU A 89 -10.23 -3.80 6.61
CA LEU A 89 -10.55 -5.22 6.43
C LEU A 89 -10.78 -5.54 4.96
N ALA A 90 -11.47 -4.66 4.23
CA ALA A 90 -11.72 -4.82 2.80
C ALA A 90 -10.42 -4.92 2.01
N ASP A 91 -9.45 -4.04 2.28
CA ASP A 91 -8.12 -4.06 1.67
C ASP A 91 -7.42 -5.42 1.92
N THR A 92 -7.39 -5.91 3.16
CA THR A 92 -6.80 -7.22 3.45
C THR A 92 -7.49 -8.39 2.76
N VAL A 93 -8.83 -8.37 2.69
CA VAL A 93 -9.58 -9.39 1.96
C VAL A 93 -9.21 -9.35 0.48
N ALA A 94 -9.11 -8.17 -0.12
CA ALA A 94 -8.70 -8.01 -1.52
C ALA A 94 -7.27 -8.50 -1.72
N TYR A 95 -6.31 -7.94 -0.99
CA TYR A 95 -4.88 -8.23 -1.08
C TYR A 95 -4.57 -9.72 -0.99
N ILE A 96 -5.01 -10.40 0.08
CA ILE A 96 -4.72 -11.84 0.28
C ILE A 96 -5.26 -12.66 -0.90
N ASN A 97 -6.46 -12.36 -1.38
CA ASN A 97 -7.10 -13.17 -2.40
C ASN A 97 -6.56 -12.90 -3.82
N HIS A 98 -6.19 -11.66 -4.12
CA HIS A 98 -5.54 -11.31 -5.38
C HIS A 98 -4.11 -11.85 -5.43
N ASP A 99 -3.33 -11.71 -4.35
CA ASP A 99 -1.95 -12.16 -4.32
C ASP A 99 -1.79 -13.67 -4.38
N ILE A 100 -2.70 -14.44 -3.77
CA ILE A 100 -2.76 -15.89 -3.99
C ILE A 100 -2.96 -16.18 -5.49
N GLY A 101 -3.89 -15.49 -6.15
CA GLY A 101 -4.18 -15.69 -7.57
C GLY A 101 -3.00 -15.36 -8.46
N ASP A 102 -2.30 -14.26 -8.16
CA ASP A 102 -1.15 -13.80 -8.94
C ASP A 102 0.09 -14.65 -8.69
N ALA A 103 0.31 -15.10 -7.45
CA ALA A 103 1.40 -16.03 -7.13
C ALA A 103 1.19 -17.40 -7.81
N ILE A 104 -0.05 -17.90 -7.90
CA ILE A 104 -0.38 -19.12 -8.66
C ILE A 104 -0.14 -18.90 -10.15
N ARG A 105 -0.60 -17.78 -10.71
CA ARG A 105 -0.41 -17.46 -12.14
C ARG A 105 1.05 -17.32 -12.51
N ALA A 106 1.86 -16.75 -11.62
CA ALA A 106 3.30 -16.63 -11.78
C ALA A 106 4.06 -17.95 -11.51
N GLY A 107 3.38 -19.03 -11.09
CA GLY A 107 4.00 -20.31 -10.79
C GLY A 107 4.86 -20.34 -9.53
N ILE A 108 4.70 -19.35 -8.63
CA ILE A 108 5.46 -19.26 -7.37
C ILE A 108 4.92 -20.28 -6.36
N ILE A 109 3.59 -20.46 -6.32
CA ILE A 109 2.88 -21.43 -5.50
C ILE A 109 1.80 -22.12 -6.34
N THR A 110 1.24 -23.19 -5.81
CA THR A 110 0.07 -23.90 -6.34
C THR A 110 -1.08 -23.87 -5.32
N GLU A 111 -2.30 -24.18 -5.75
CA GLU A 111 -3.43 -24.28 -4.82
C GLU A 111 -3.21 -25.28 -3.67
N ASN A 112 -2.38 -26.31 -3.90
CA ASN A 112 -2.09 -27.33 -2.89
C ASN A 112 -1.04 -26.88 -1.87
N ASP A 113 -0.32 -25.78 -2.14
CA ASP A 113 0.64 -25.23 -1.19
C ASP A 113 -0.05 -24.40 -0.10
N LEU A 114 -1.32 -23.99 -0.32
CA LEU A 114 -2.07 -23.20 0.64
C LEU A 114 -2.26 -23.98 1.97
N PRO A 115 -2.09 -23.33 3.13
CA PRO A 115 -2.25 -23.98 4.43
C PRO A 115 -3.63 -24.61 4.60
N LEU A 116 -3.66 -25.92 4.90
CA LEU A 116 -4.89 -26.67 5.12
C LEU A 116 -5.74 -26.07 6.25
N SER A 117 -5.09 -25.60 7.32
CA SER A 117 -5.73 -24.92 8.45
C SER A 117 -6.56 -23.72 8.00
N ALA A 118 -6.03 -22.92 7.07
CA ALA A 118 -6.71 -21.73 6.61
C ALA A 118 -7.79 -22.01 5.56
N ILE A 119 -7.51 -22.85 4.56
CA ILE A 119 -8.47 -23.11 3.47
C ILE A 119 -9.66 -23.96 3.93
N THR A 120 -9.53 -24.71 5.02
CA THR A 120 -10.65 -25.45 5.62
C THR A 120 -11.69 -24.50 6.22
N ILE A 121 -11.24 -23.36 6.77
CA ILE A 121 -12.10 -22.35 7.38
C ILE A 121 -12.61 -21.38 6.31
N LEU A 122 -11.70 -20.80 5.54
CA LEU A 122 -12.01 -19.71 4.61
C LEU A 122 -12.60 -20.22 3.29
N GLY A 123 -12.20 -21.41 2.85
CA GLY A 123 -12.55 -21.98 1.56
C GLY A 123 -11.33 -22.18 0.65
N ARG A 124 -11.44 -23.12 -0.28
CA ARG A 124 -10.36 -23.48 -1.19
C ARG A 124 -10.27 -22.55 -2.39
N PHE A 125 -11.41 -22.09 -2.90
CA PHE A 125 -11.46 -21.26 -4.10
C PHE A 125 -11.57 -19.78 -3.75
N HIS A 126 -11.11 -18.93 -4.67
CA HIS A 126 -11.08 -17.47 -4.51
C HIS A 126 -12.44 -16.89 -4.07
N SER A 127 -13.52 -17.26 -4.75
CA SER A 127 -14.87 -16.77 -4.40
C SER A 127 -15.36 -17.25 -3.03
N GLN A 128 -15.01 -18.47 -2.63
CA GLN A 128 -15.37 -19.02 -1.32
C GLN A 128 -14.68 -18.25 -0.20
N ARG A 129 -13.37 -18.01 -0.33
CA ARG A 129 -12.58 -17.24 0.63
C ARG A 129 -13.14 -15.84 0.84
N ILE A 130 -13.39 -15.11 -0.24
CA ILE A 130 -13.98 -13.77 -0.17
C ILE A 130 -15.34 -13.82 0.52
N ASN A 131 -16.22 -14.73 0.08
CA ASN A 131 -17.56 -14.85 0.67
C ASN A 131 -17.49 -15.13 2.18
N THR A 132 -16.68 -16.09 2.60
CA THR A 132 -16.53 -16.44 4.02
C THR A 132 -16.03 -15.27 4.84
N MET A 133 -14.96 -14.58 4.38
CA MET A 133 -14.42 -13.42 5.10
C MET A 133 -15.43 -12.28 5.17
N VAL A 134 -16.10 -11.94 4.07
CA VAL A 134 -17.06 -10.83 4.03
C VAL A 134 -18.29 -11.12 4.90
N CYS A 135 -18.87 -12.32 4.81
CA CYS A 135 -20.00 -12.71 5.66
C CYS A 135 -19.61 -12.67 7.15
N ASP A 136 -18.45 -13.22 7.51
CA ASP A 136 -17.98 -13.20 8.90
C ASP A 136 -17.75 -11.78 9.43
N ILE A 137 -17.17 -10.89 8.63
CA ILE A 137 -16.99 -9.48 9.00
C ILE A 137 -18.35 -8.83 9.28
N ILE A 138 -19.34 -9.05 8.41
CA ILE A 138 -20.69 -8.49 8.56
C ILE A 138 -21.36 -9.03 9.83
N ASP A 139 -21.34 -10.34 10.04
CA ASP A 139 -21.98 -11.00 11.17
C ASP A 139 -21.33 -10.58 12.50
N TYR A 140 -20.00 -10.57 12.56
CA TYR A 140 -19.24 -10.12 13.73
C TYR A 140 -19.52 -8.65 14.06
N SER A 141 -19.55 -7.82 13.03
CA SER A 141 -19.67 -6.36 13.17
C SER A 141 -21.12 -5.88 13.26
N TRP A 142 -22.10 -6.78 13.28
CA TRP A 142 -23.53 -6.42 13.33
C TRP A 142 -23.88 -5.56 14.56
N VAL A 143 -23.08 -5.67 15.62
CA VAL A 143 -23.17 -4.80 16.80
C VAL A 143 -23.04 -3.31 16.48
N ALA A 144 -22.29 -2.96 15.42
CA ALA A 144 -22.07 -1.60 14.95
C ALA A 144 -23.22 -1.03 14.11
N SER A 145 -24.30 -1.78 13.88
CA SER A 145 -25.44 -1.38 13.03
C SER A 145 -26.26 -0.20 13.57
N GLY A 146 -26.01 0.25 14.81
CA GLY A 146 -26.79 1.30 15.47
C GLY A 146 -28.09 0.82 16.14
N TYR A 147 -28.47 -0.45 15.97
CA TYR A 147 -29.61 -1.06 16.66
C TYR A 147 -29.28 -1.59 18.07
N ASN A 148 -28.00 -1.66 18.41
CA ASN A 148 -27.51 -2.15 19.69
C ASN A 148 -27.05 -0.99 20.60
N THR A 149 -27.06 -1.20 21.91
CA THR A 149 -26.67 -0.20 22.92
C THR A 149 -25.21 -0.30 23.32
N ILE A 150 -24.33 -0.79 22.44
CA ILE A 150 -22.92 -0.94 22.74
C ILE A 150 -22.23 0.41 22.51
N ASP A 151 -21.58 0.91 23.55
CA ASP A 151 -20.73 2.09 23.43
C ASP A 151 -19.44 1.74 22.67
N ASN A 152 -19.16 2.51 21.63
CA ASN A 152 -17.94 2.42 20.82
C ASN A 152 -17.71 1.02 20.18
N PRO A 153 -18.60 0.57 19.28
CA PRO A 153 -18.45 -0.70 18.58
C PRO A 153 -17.21 -0.68 17.67
N THR A 154 -16.73 -1.87 17.29
CA THR A 154 -15.57 -2.06 16.40
C THR A 154 -15.94 -3.00 15.27
N ILE A 155 -15.33 -2.79 14.11
CA ILE A 155 -15.42 -3.72 12.98
C ILE A 155 -14.31 -4.77 13.09
N GLY A 156 -14.64 -6.04 12.88
CA GLY A 156 -13.69 -7.13 13.06
C GLY A 156 -14.12 -8.43 12.39
N MET A 157 -13.40 -9.50 12.74
CA MET A 157 -13.65 -10.88 12.31
C MET A 157 -13.83 -11.76 13.56
N SER A 158 -14.52 -12.89 13.42
CA SER A 158 -14.52 -13.92 14.45
C SER A 158 -13.10 -14.49 14.63
N HIS A 159 -12.81 -15.02 15.83
CA HIS A 159 -11.49 -15.57 16.15
C HIS A 159 -11.01 -16.61 15.13
N GLN A 160 -11.90 -17.50 14.68
CA GLN A 160 -11.55 -18.57 13.73
C GLN A 160 -11.20 -18.02 12.35
N VAL A 161 -11.97 -17.06 11.84
CA VAL A 161 -11.71 -16.44 10.54
C VAL A 161 -10.47 -15.55 10.61
N LEU A 162 -10.28 -14.81 11.69
CA LEU A 162 -9.08 -13.99 11.89
C LEU A 162 -7.81 -14.84 11.90
N GLU A 163 -7.79 -15.93 12.69
CA GLU A 163 -6.64 -16.84 12.77
C GLU A 163 -6.31 -17.45 11.40
N ALA A 164 -7.33 -17.92 10.68
CA ALA A 164 -7.17 -18.45 9.33
C ALA A 164 -6.63 -17.39 8.34
N THR A 165 -7.11 -16.15 8.45
CA THR A 165 -6.70 -15.05 7.57
C THR A 165 -5.25 -14.65 7.85
N ASN A 166 -4.87 -14.54 9.13
CA ASN A 166 -3.49 -14.30 9.54
C ASN A 166 -2.54 -15.41 9.06
N ASN A 167 -2.98 -16.68 9.12
CA ASN A 167 -2.21 -17.81 8.62
C ASN A 167 -1.95 -17.76 7.10
N LEU A 168 -2.96 -17.36 6.28
CA LEU A 168 -2.74 -17.13 4.85
C LEU A 168 -1.77 -15.98 4.59
N ARG A 169 -1.91 -14.88 5.34
CA ARG A 169 -1.05 -13.71 5.21
C ARG A 169 0.41 -14.04 5.51
N GLU A 170 0.67 -14.77 6.59
CA GLU A 170 2.01 -15.23 6.97
C GLU A 170 2.59 -16.15 5.90
N PHE A 171 1.80 -17.11 5.40
CA PHE A 171 2.21 -17.98 4.30
C PHE A 171 2.60 -17.19 3.04
N LEU A 172 1.79 -16.21 2.62
CA LEU A 172 2.10 -15.36 1.47
C LEU A 172 3.38 -14.57 1.69
N PHE A 173 3.62 -14.09 2.91
CA PHE A 173 4.84 -13.38 3.24
C PHE A 173 6.07 -14.26 3.06
N ASP A 174 6.04 -15.47 3.60
CA ASP A 174 7.18 -16.37 3.53
C ASP A 174 7.42 -16.92 2.13
N ARG A 175 6.34 -17.22 1.39
CA ARG A 175 6.42 -17.95 0.12
C ARG A 175 6.34 -17.07 -1.12
N VAL A 176 5.85 -15.84 -1.01
CA VAL A 176 5.67 -14.92 -2.15
C VAL A 176 6.51 -13.67 -1.98
N TYR A 177 6.31 -12.88 -0.91
CA TYR A 177 7.01 -11.59 -0.78
C TYR A 177 8.51 -11.76 -0.57
N ASN A 178 8.94 -12.64 0.35
CA ASN A 178 10.38 -12.86 0.59
C ASN A 178 11.12 -13.34 -0.66
N LEU A 179 10.47 -14.19 -1.49
CA LEU A 179 11.06 -14.65 -2.74
C LEU A 179 11.14 -13.52 -3.78
N ARG A 180 10.06 -12.72 -3.93
CA ARG A 180 10.04 -11.59 -4.87
C ARG A 180 11.06 -10.52 -4.52
N SER A 181 11.21 -10.18 -3.23
CA SER A 181 12.18 -9.19 -2.77
C SER A 181 13.64 -9.56 -3.07
N ALA A 182 13.91 -10.87 -3.23
CA ALA A 182 15.23 -11.42 -3.55
C ALA A 182 15.46 -11.63 -5.06
N GLN A 183 14.48 -11.29 -5.92
CA GLN A 183 14.60 -11.44 -7.37
C GLN A 183 15.42 -10.31 -7.99
N GLU A 184 16.07 -10.59 -9.12
CA GLU A 184 16.83 -9.61 -9.90
C GLU A 184 15.97 -8.39 -10.31
N GLU A 185 14.66 -8.57 -10.50
CA GLU A 185 13.74 -7.49 -10.81
C GLU A 185 13.60 -6.50 -9.65
N ALA A 186 13.61 -6.97 -8.40
CA ALA A 186 13.59 -6.10 -7.23
C ALA A 186 14.89 -5.28 -7.14
N GLU A 187 16.06 -5.89 -7.38
CA GLU A 187 17.33 -5.15 -7.42
C GLU A 187 17.38 -4.10 -8.54
N LYS A 188 16.80 -4.40 -9.71
CA LYS A 188 16.64 -3.41 -10.79
C LYS A 188 15.74 -2.25 -10.35
N ALA A 189 14.59 -2.54 -9.73
CA ALA A 189 13.70 -1.51 -9.19
C ALA A 189 14.40 -0.64 -8.15
N ARG A 190 15.16 -1.24 -7.21
CA ARG A 190 15.99 -0.48 -6.25
C ARG A 190 16.99 0.44 -6.93
N GLY A 191 17.67 -0.07 -7.96
CA GLY A 191 18.60 0.71 -8.77
C GLY A 191 17.95 1.91 -9.46
N VAL A 192 16.75 1.73 -10.02
CA VAL A 192 15.97 2.79 -10.68
C VAL A 192 15.64 3.91 -9.69
N ILE A 193 15.06 3.58 -8.53
CA ILE A 193 14.67 4.59 -7.53
C ILE A 193 15.90 5.33 -7.00
N ARG A 194 17.01 4.63 -6.70
CA ARG A 194 18.26 5.26 -6.25
C ARG A 194 18.83 6.23 -7.29
N LEU A 195 18.78 5.88 -8.57
CA LEU A 195 19.28 6.75 -9.63
C LEU A 195 18.40 7.99 -9.79
N LEU A 196 17.08 7.83 -9.79
CA LEU A 196 16.12 8.94 -9.89
C LEU A 196 16.28 9.90 -8.71
N TYR A 197 16.31 9.37 -7.48
CA TYR A 197 16.49 10.18 -6.27
C TYR A 197 17.78 10.98 -6.34
N LYS A 198 18.91 10.32 -6.61
CA LYS A 198 20.19 11.00 -6.75
C LYS A 198 20.15 12.09 -7.82
N TYR A 199 19.60 11.78 -9.00
CA TYR A 199 19.56 12.70 -10.12
C TYR A 199 18.77 13.96 -9.80
N PHE A 200 17.53 13.84 -9.32
CA PHE A 200 16.69 15.02 -9.07
C PHE A 200 17.10 15.83 -7.83
N THR A 201 17.81 15.21 -6.87
CA THR A 201 18.44 15.94 -5.77
C THR A 201 19.65 16.76 -6.25
N GLU A 202 20.41 16.27 -7.23
CA GLU A 202 21.55 16.99 -7.84
C GLU A 202 21.11 18.02 -8.91
N HIS A 203 19.93 17.85 -9.50
CA HIS A 203 19.41 18.61 -10.64
C HIS A 203 17.98 19.11 -10.41
N GLU A 204 17.78 19.98 -9.42
CA GLU A 204 16.47 20.53 -9.07
C GLU A 204 15.74 21.20 -10.24
N ASP A 205 16.50 21.82 -11.13
CA ASP A 205 16.02 22.52 -12.33
C ASP A 205 15.36 21.58 -13.34
N GLN A 206 15.55 20.27 -13.19
CA GLN A 206 14.96 19.22 -14.03
C GLN A 206 13.66 18.65 -13.46
N LEU A 207 13.28 19.01 -12.22
CA LEU A 207 11.96 18.66 -11.70
C LEU A 207 10.85 19.34 -12.53
N PRO A 208 9.69 18.70 -12.75
CA PRO A 208 8.56 19.36 -13.40
C PRO A 208 8.13 20.61 -12.64
N SER A 209 7.62 21.61 -13.36
CA SER A 209 7.26 22.92 -12.80
C SER A 209 6.26 22.81 -11.65
N GLU A 210 5.34 21.86 -11.72
CA GLU A 210 4.30 21.59 -10.74
C GLU A 210 4.90 21.30 -9.36
N TYR A 211 6.06 20.63 -9.33
CA TYR A 211 6.78 20.32 -8.11
C TYR A 211 7.74 21.44 -7.69
N ARG A 212 7.95 22.49 -8.49
CA ARG A 212 8.87 23.60 -8.17
C ARG A 212 8.26 24.67 -7.26
N PHE A 213 6.94 24.79 -7.23
CA PHE A 213 6.25 25.90 -6.57
C PHE A 213 5.98 25.67 -5.07
N TYR A 214 6.29 24.48 -4.55
CA TYR A 214 6.16 24.19 -3.14
C TYR A 214 7.30 24.84 -2.34
N SER A 215 6.97 25.42 -1.18
CA SER A 215 7.94 25.95 -0.22
C SER A 215 8.71 24.87 0.53
N ASP A 216 8.57 23.62 0.11
CA ASP A 216 9.18 22.45 0.76
C ASP A 216 10.65 22.32 0.38
N GLU A 217 11.36 21.55 1.22
CA GLU A 217 12.74 21.19 0.94
C GLU A 217 12.85 20.39 -0.36
N ILE A 218 14.00 20.53 -1.02
CA ILE A 218 14.28 19.85 -2.29
C ILE A 218 14.03 18.34 -2.21
N GLU A 219 14.47 17.69 -1.14
CA GLU A 219 14.32 16.24 -0.99
C GLU A 219 12.85 15.81 -0.95
N GLN A 220 11.98 16.56 -0.26
CA GLN A 220 10.54 16.27 -0.25
C GLN A 220 9.94 16.39 -1.64
N ARG A 221 10.30 17.43 -2.41
CA ARG A 221 9.81 17.61 -3.79
C ARG A 221 10.28 16.49 -4.73
N VAL A 222 11.51 16.01 -4.53
CA VAL A 222 12.05 14.85 -5.26
C VAL A 222 11.27 13.59 -4.92
N VAL A 223 11.02 13.35 -3.63
CA VAL A 223 10.21 12.22 -3.15
C VAL A 223 8.79 12.29 -3.72
N ASP A 224 8.13 13.45 -3.67
CA ASP A 224 6.78 13.65 -4.21
C ASP A 224 6.74 13.30 -5.70
N TYR A 225 7.72 13.78 -6.45
CA TYR A 225 7.79 13.51 -7.89
C TYR A 225 8.03 12.03 -8.20
N ILE A 226 8.97 11.39 -7.49
CA ILE A 226 9.28 9.97 -7.71
C ILE A 226 8.10 9.08 -7.30
N ALA A 227 7.46 9.37 -6.17
CA ALA A 227 6.29 8.63 -5.70
C ALA A 227 5.11 8.76 -6.68
N GLY A 228 4.96 9.91 -7.34
CA GLY A 228 3.94 10.14 -8.37
C GLY A 228 4.20 9.49 -9.73
N MET A 229 5.33 8.79 -9.92
CA MET A 229 5.63 8.11 -11.18
C MET A 229 4.88 6.77 -11.28
N THR A 230 4.65 6.32 -12.52
CA THR A 230 4.33 4.91 -12.79
C THR A 230 5.62 4.13 -13.04
N ASP A 231 5.60 2.80 -12.85
CA ASP A 231 6.74 1.91 -13.13
C ASP A 231 7.34 2.14 -14.53
N GLN A 232 6.48 2.23 -15.54
CA GLN A 232 6.90 2.44 -16.93
C GLN A 232 7.55 3.83 -17.12
N TYR A 233 7.01 4.85 -16.46
CA TYR A 233 7.57 6.19 -16.51
C TYR A 233 8.95 6.25 -15.85
N ALA A 234 9.08 5.66 -14.66
CA ALA A 234 10.34 5.62 -13.91
C ALA A 234 11.44 4.89 -14.69
N LEU A 235 11.12 3.74 -15.31
CA LEU A 235 12.05 2.99 -16.16
C LEU A 235 12.51 3.81 -17.36
N ARG A 236 11.57 4.41 -18.10
CA ARG A 236 11.89 5.24 -19.27
C ARG A 236 12.75 6.44 -18.90
N MET A 237 12.45 7.11 -17.79
CA MET A 237 13.22 8.25 -17.30
C MET A 237 14.69 7.85 -17.04
N VAL A 238 14.92 6.71 -16.37
CA VAL A 238 16.28 6.20 -16.15
C VAL A 238 17.00 5.86 -17.45
N GLU A 239 16.30 5.31 -18.44
CA GLU A 239 16.87 5.02 -19.76
C GLU A 239 17.34 6.30 -20.47
N GLU A 240 16.50 7.35 -20.49
CA GLU A 240 16.82 8.66 -21.08
C GLU A 240 18.01 9.34 -20.38
N LEU A 241 18.06 9.27 -19.04
CA LEU A 241 19.16 9.80 -18.24
C LEU A 241 20.49 9.05 -18.46
N SER A 242 20.40 7.76 -18.78
CA SER A 242 21.57 6.92 -19.07
C SER A 242 22.14 7.20 -20.46
N LEU A 243 21.28 7.48 -21.45
CA LEU A 243 21.68 7.83 -22.81
C LEU A 243 22.38 9.20 -22.87
N THR A 244 21.84 10.19 -22.16
CA THR A 244 22.42 11.55 -22.11
C THR A 244 23.78 11.61 -21.40
N LYS A 245 24.03 10.75 -20.40
CA LYS A 245 25.38 10.58 -19.80
C LYS A 245 26.35 9.82 -20.70
N GLY A 246 25.86 9.05 -21.68
CA GLY A 246 26.67 8.28 -22.62
C GLY A 246 27.30 9.09 -23.75
N GLU A 247 26.85 10.32 -23.99
CA GLU A 247 27.33 11.19 -25.09
C GLU A 247 28.51 12.10 -24.70
N VAL A 248 29.03 11.99 -23.47
CA VAL A 248 30.25 12.65 -23.04
C VAL A 248 31.38 11.62 -22.91
N LYS A 249 31.96 11.22 -24.04
CA LYS A 249 33.25 10.52 -24.11
C LYS A 249 34.13 11.11 -25.20
#